data_AF-A0A351T5U6-F1
#
_entry.id   AF-A0A351T5U6-F1
#
_cell.length_a   1.000
_cell.length_b   1.000
_cell.length_c   1.000
_cell.angle_alpha   90.00
_cell.angle_beta   90.00
_cell.angle_gamma   90.00
#
_symmetry.space_group_name_H-M   'P 1'
#
loop_
_entity.id
_entity.type
_entity.pdbx_description
1 polymer ?
#
loop_
_entity_poly.entity_id
_entity_poly.type
_entity_poly.pdbx_seq_one_letter_code
_entity_poly.pdbx_strand_id
1 'polypeptide(L)' 'PTGALIVGQSGARSAYETGRGSVLMRARVHSETLKKEREALIVTELPYQVNKANLIEKIAELVRDKRVEGIGELRDE' A
#
# COMPACT_ATOMS: atom_id res chain seq x y z
N PRO A 1 -7.97 -0.77 -13.70
CA PRO A 1 -8.03 -2.26 -13.58
C PRO A 1 -7.76 -2.75 -12.15
N THR A 2 -6.80 -2.16 -11.43
CA THR A 2 -6.37 -2.64 -10.09
C THR A 2 -7.09 -1.98 -8.90
N GLY A 3 -8.05 -1.07 -9.16
CA GLY A 3 -8.72 -0.31 -8.10
C GLY A 3 -7.76 0.68 -7.45
N ALA A 4 -7.51 0.50 -6.16
CA ALA A 4 -6.72 1.36 -5.29
C ALA A 4 -7.28 2.79 -5.20
N LEU A 5 -6.55 3.65 -4.49
CA LEU A 5 -6.95 5.02 -4.22
C LEU A 5 -5.99 5.99 -4.90
N ILE A 6 -6.53 7.06 -5.49
CA ILE A 6 -5.77 8.26 -5.82
C ILE A 6 -5.90 9.23 -4.65
N VAL A 7 -4.77 9.73 -4.16
CA VAL A 7 -4.72 10.63 -3.01
C VAL A 7 -4.66 12.07 -3.50
N GLY A 8 -5.76 12.80 -3.29
CA GLY A 8 -5.90 14.19 -3.73
C GLY A 8 -6.19 14.31 -5.23
N GLN A 9 -6.29 15.56 -5.71
CA GLN A 9 -6.68 15.84 -7.10
C GLN A 9 -5.68 16.74 -7.85
N SER A 10 -4.75 17.38 -7.15
CA SER A 10 -3.80 18.34 -7.73
C SER A 10 -2.94 17.73 -8.83
N GLY A 11 -2.42 16.52 -8.59
CA GLY A 11 -1.60 15.79 -9.56
C GLY A 11 -2.36 15.44 -10.84
N ALA A 12 -3.60 14.96 -10.70
CA ALA A 12 -4.44 14.62 -11.84
C ALA A 12 -4.83 15.86 -12.63
N ARG A 13 -5.18 16.95 -11.94
CA ARG A 13 -5.51 18.23 -12.55
C ARG A 13 -4.32 18.80 -13.34
N SER A 14 -3.13 18.82 -12.75
CA SER A 14 -1.91 19.29 -13.42
C SER A 14 -1.55 18.43 -14.64
N ALA A 15 -1.76 17.11 -14.56
CA ALA A 15 -1.56 16.21 -15.69
C ALA A 15 -2.51 16.54 -16.86
N TYR A 16 -3.77 16.85 -16.58
CA TYR A 16 -4.73 17.26 -17.60
C TYR A 16 -4.43 18.65 -18.18
N GLU A 17 -4.01 19.61 -17.35
CA GLU A 17 -3.76 20.99 -17.79
C GLU A 17 -2.44 21.14 -18.56
N THR A 18 -1.39 20.40 -18.16
CA THR A 18 -0.01 20.62 -18.67
C THR A 18 0.57 19.43 -19.43
N GLY A 19 -0.14 18.29 -19.45
CA GLY A 19 0.38 17.01 -19.95
C GLY A 19 1.38 16.33 -19.01
N ARG A 20 1.69 16.95 -17.85
CA ARG A 20 2.59 16.40 -16.83
C ARG A 20 1.99 16.59 -15.44
N GLY A 21 2.01 15.54 -14.62
CA GLY A 21 1.54 15.64 -13.24
C GLY A 21 1.83 14.36 -12.48
N SER A 22 2.24 14.50 -11.22
CA SER A 22 2.49 13.35 -10.35
C SER A 22 1.22 12.97 -9.61
N VAL A 23 0.65 11.82 -9.95
CA VAL A 23 -0.57 11.30 -9.31
C VAL A 23 -0.17 10.31 -8.22
N LEU A 24 -0.42 10.68 -6.97
CA LEU A 24 -0.12 9.80 -5.84
C LEU A 24 -1.18 8.71 -5.73
N MET A 25 -0.76 7.45 -5.80
CA MET A 25 -1.63 6.28 -5.61
C MET A 25 -1.33 5.59 -4.27
N ARG A 26 -2.36 5.00 -3.66
CA ARG A 26 -2.28 4.30 -2.38
C ARG A 26 -3.09 3.00 -2.41
N ALA A 27 -2.56 1.95 -1.80
CA ALA A 27 -3.27 0.71 -1.57
C ALA A 27 -4.51 0.92 -0.69
N ARG A 28 -5.55 0.10 -0.89
CA ARG A 28 -6.68 0.06 0.05
C ARG A 28 -6.33 -0.85 1.21
N VAL A 29 -6.39 -0.31 2.42
CA VAL A 29 -6.05 -1.02 3.65
C VAL A 29 -7.16 -0.77 4.66
N HIS A 30 -7.59 -1.82 5.35
CA HIS A 30 -8.43 -1.73 6.54
C HIS A 30 -7.79 -2.54 7.66
N SER A 31 -8.10 -2.20 8.90
CA SER A 31 -7.63 -2.96 10.05
C SER A 31 -8.71 -3.88 10.59
N GLU A 32 -8.27 -5.05 11.06
CA GLU A 32 -9.11 -6.04 11.70
C GLU A 32 -8.53 -6.41 13.07
N THR A 33 -9.39 -6.42 14.09
CA THR A 33 -8.99 -6.84 15.44
C THR A 33 -9.00 -8.36 15.53
N LEU A 34 -7.82 -8.96 15.66
CA LEU A 34 -7.67 -10.37 15.97
C LEU A 34 -7.88 -10.65 17.46
N LYS A 35 -7.99 -11.94 17.80
CA LYS A 35 -8.02 -12.39 19.20
C LYS A 35 -6.76 -11.92 19.94
N LYS A 36 -6.90 -11.56 21.22
CA LYS A 36 -5.83 -11.10 22.13
C LYS A 36 -5.24 -9.72 21.78
N GLU A 37 -6.08 -8.75 21.40
CA GLU A 37 -5.68 -7.34 21.15
C GLU A 37 -4.62 -7.15 20.06
N ARG A 38 -4.51 -8.11 19.14
CA ARG A 38 -3.63 -7.96 17.97
C ARG A 38 -4.42 -7.32 16.83
N GLU A 39 -3.83 -6.35 16.17
CA GLU A 39 -4.39 -5.72 14.97
C GLU A 39 -3.73 -6.33 13.72
N ALA A 40 -4.54 -6.66 12.71
CA ALA A 40 -4.08 -7.08 11.40
C ALA A 40 -4.42 -5.99 10.38
N LEU A 41 -3.44 -5.62 9.55
CA LEU A 41 -3.66 -4.74 8.41
C LEU A 41 -3.94 -5.60 7.19
N ILE A 42 -5.16 -5.49 6.65
CA ILE A 42 -5.60 -6.24 5.49
C ILE A 42 -5.53 -5.33 4.26
N VAL A 43 -4.68 -5.71 3.30
CA VAL A 43 -4.49 -4.97 2.05
C VAL A 43 -5.32 -5.64 0.96
N THR A 44 -6.34 -4.93 0.46
CA THR A 44 -7.32 -5.51 -0.50
C THR A 44 -7.06 -5.10 -1.94
N GLU A 45 -6.42 -3.95 -2.16
CA GLU A 45 -6.17 -3.41 -3.50
C GLU A 45 -4.76 -2.78 -3.55
N LEU A 46 -4.06 -2.96 -4.67
CA LEU A 46 -2.73 -2.39 -4.91
C LEU A 46 -2.74 -1.36 -6.05
N PRO A 47 -1.88 -0.32 -5.98
CA PRO A 47 -1.71 0.63 -7.07
C PRO A 47 -1.37 -0.04 -8.39
N TYR A 48 -1.70 0.63 -9.49
CA TYR A 48 -1.43 0.12 -10.82
C TYR A 48 0.08 -0.13 -11.04
N GLN A 49 0.41 -1.22 -11.72
CA GLN A 49 1.77 -1.68 -12.01
C GLN A 49 2.64 -2.04 -10.79
N VAL A 50 2.04 -2.18 -9.60
CA VAL A 50 2.75 -2.73 -8.44
C VAL A 50 2.73 -4.26 -8.52
N ASN A 51 3.92 -4.87 -8.47
CA ASN A 51 4.06 -6.33 -8.35
C ASN A 51 3.89 -6.75 -6.89
N LYS A 52 2.93 -7.65 -6.61
CA LYS A 52 2.60 -8.13 -5.27
C LYS A 52 3.77 -8.86 -4.58
N ALA A 53 4.44 -9.76 -5.29
CA ALA A 53 5.56 -10.54 -4.73
C ALA A 53 6.72 -9.62 -4.33
N ASN A 54 7.11 -8.69 -5.22
CA ASN A 54 8.17 -7.72 -4.92
C ASN A 54 7.82 -6.81 -3.74
N LEU A 55 6.54 -6.43 -3.58
CA LEU A 55 6.07 -5.64 -2.44
C LEU A 55 6.22 -6.42 -1.13
N ILE A 56 5.80 -7.68 -1.11
CA ILE A 56 5.90 -8.57 0.07
C ILE A 56 7.37 -8.75 0.47
N GLU A 57 8.24 -9.04 -0.50
CA GLU A 57 9.69 -9.15 -0.26
C GLU A 57 10.25 -7.85 0.34
N LYS A 58 9.83 -6.69 -0.19
CA LYS A 58 10.31 -5.40 0.31
C LYS A 58 9.84 -5.11 1.73
N ILE A 59 8.61 -5.47 2.08
CA ILE A 59 8.11 -5.34 3.46
C ILE A 59 8.92 -6.26 4.38
N ALA A 60 9.17 -7.51 3.99
CA ALA A 60 9.96 -8.45 4.78
C ALA A 60 11.41 -7.99 5.00
N GLU A 61 12.04 -7.39 3.99
CA GLU A 61 13.36 -6.76 4.10
C GLU A 61 13.34 -5.61 5.12
N LEU A 62 12.38 -4.70 5.02
CA LEU A 62 12.27 -3.55 5.93
C LEU A 62 12.03 -3.95 7.40
N VAL A 63 11.29 -5.04 7.62
CA VAL A 63 11.08 -5.61 8.96
C VAL A 63 12.37 -6.23 9.49
N ARG A 64 13.09 -6.99 8.66
CA ARG A 64 14.38 -7.61 9.03
C ARG A 64 15.42 -6.57 9.39
N ASP A 65 15.49 -5.48 8.63
CA ASP A 65 16.41 -4.36 8.86
C ASP A 65 15.98 -3.46 10.04
N LYS A 66 14.88 -3.81 10.72
CA LYS A 66 14.27 -3.03 11.81
C LYS A 66 13.99 -1.58 11.43
N ARG A 67 13.77 -1.32 10.14
CA ARG A 67 13.27 -0.02 9.65
C ARG A 67 11.78 0.13 9.89
N VAL A 68 11.07 -1.00 9.94
CA VAL A 68 9.66 -1.09 10.30
C VAL A 68 9.53 -2.08 11.46
N GLU A 69 9.00 -1.61 12.58
CA GLU A 69 8.77 -2.41 13.79
C GLU A 69 7.27 -2.68 13.98
N GLY A 70 6.93 -3.62 14.88
CA GLY A 70 5.54 -3.95 15.19
C GLY A 70 4.86 -4.95 14.25
N ILE A 71 5.57 -5.40 13.20
CA ILE A 71 5.08 -6.48 12.32
C ILE A 71 5.52 -7.83 12.88
N GLY A 72 4.57 -8.59 13.42
CA GLY A 72 4.83 -9.94 13.93
C GLY A 72 4.80 -11.01 12.85
N GLU A 73 3.92 -10.88 11.86
CA GLU A 73 3.70 -11.87 10.82
C GLU A 73 3.24 -11.19 9.51
N LEU A 74 3.63 -11.76 8.37
CA LEU A 74 3.22 -11.32 7.04
C LEU A 74 2.69 -12.55 6.27
N ARG A 75 1.46 -12.45 5.75
CA ARG A 75 0.81 -13.53 4.99
C ARG A 75 0.32 -13.02 3.65
N ASP A 76 0.43 -13.87 2.64
CA ASP A 76 -0.20 -13.67 1.34
C ASP A 76 -1.49 -14.50 1.31
N GLU A 77 -2.64 -13.82 1.40
CA GLU A 77 -4.00 -14.36 1.29
C GLU A 77 -4.71 -13.71 0.10
#